data_AF-A0AAW0FAW4-F1
#
_entry.id   AF-A0AAW0FAW4-F1
#
_cell.length_a   1.000
_cell.length_b   1.000
_cell.length_c   1.000
_cell.angle_alpha   90.00
_cell.angle_beta   90.00
_cell.angle_gamma   90.00
#
_symmetry.space_group_name_H-M   'P 1'
#
loop_
_entity.id
_entity.type
_entity.pdbx_description
1 polymer ?
#
loop_
_entity_poly.entity_id
_entity_poly.type
_entity_poly.pdbx_seq_one_letter_code
_entity_poly.pdbx_strand_id
1 'polypeptide(L)'
;MDIKNVNDFFSRKKINVYPERLIFKYITDELKEVKDNSDEELGRYLETIPLKSETNQDDELEDEVFRSLHLVRSLNNLDERDFDKFQEGKVDTLKDLVDKEESKSDESDSSLDEDSDYESESDSDDESPKKEWKDKETVLKGKKHEDKDEKKARKKAAQSAKQEKRKTKMKKHVKKKIINKRKN
;
A
#
# COMPACT_ATOMS: atom_id res chain seq x y z
N MET A 1 -10.58 5.88 5.93
CA MET A 1 -11.90 5.68 5.27
C MET A 1 -13.05 6.19 6.12
N ASP A 2 -13.17 5.79 7.39
CA ASP A 2 -14.27 6.25 8.24
C ASP A 2 -14.30 7.77 8.42
N ILE A 3 -13.14 8.39 8.68
CA ILE A 3 -13.00 9.85 8.82
C ILE A 3 -13.49 10.58 7.55
N LYS A 4 -13.10 10.11 6.36
CA LYS A 4 -13.59 10.64 5.07
C LYS A 4 -15.11 10.58 4.95
N ASN A 5 -15.72 9.46 5.34
CA ASN A 5 -17.18 9.29 5.24
C ASN A 5 -17.91 10.24 6.20
N VAL A 6 -17.37 10.42 7.40
CA VAL A 6 -17.90 11.36 8.40
C VAL A 6 -17.75 12.80 7.90
N ASN A 7 -16.57 13.17 7.38
CA ASN A 7 -16.30 14.49 6.83
C ASN A 7 -17.20 14.81 5.62
N ASP A 8 -17.37 13.87 4.69
CA ASP A 8 -18.26 14.02 3.53
C ASP A 8 -19.73 14.24 3.98
N PHE A 9 -20.18 13.53 5.02
CA PHE A 9 -21.52 13.72 5.57
C PHE A 9 -21.73 15.14 6.14
N PHE A 10 -20.76 15.66 6.90
CA PHE A 10 -20.85 17.01 7.48
C PHE A 10 -20.63 18.12 6.45
N SER A 11 -19.76 17.90 5.46
CA SER A 11 -19.55 18.82 4.33
C SER A 11 -20.84 19.05 3.54
N ARG A 12 -21.61 17.98 3.26
CA ARG A 12 -22.92 18.10 2.60
C ARG A 12 -23.94 18.94 3.38
N LYS A 13 -23.77 19.04 4.71
CA LYS A 13 -24.61 19.87 5.59
C LYS A 13 -24.09 21.31 5.73
N LYS A 14 -23.05 21.70 4.98
CA LYS A 14 -22.38 23.02 5.05
C LYS A 14 -21.81 23.30 6.45
N ILE A 15 -21.34 22.26 7.12
CA ILE A 15 -20.61 22.39 8.38
C ILE A 15 -19.13 22.43 8.03
N ASN A 16 -18.39 23.39 8.59
CA ASN A 16 -16.94 23.46 8.42
C ASN A 16 -16.30 22.26 9.10
N VAL A 17 -15.50 21.52 8.35
CA VAL A 17 -14.90 20.25 8.79
C VAL A 17 -13.42 20.46 9.07
N TYR A 18 -12.84 19.61 9.89
CA TYR A 18 -11.39 19.59 10.11
C TYR A 18 -10.67 18.68 9.09
N PRO A 19 -9.39 18.95 8.78
CA PRO A 19 -8.54 18.06 8.00
C PRO A 19 -8.53 16.63 8.55
N GLU A 20 -8.43 15.63 7.67
CA GLU A 20 -8.52 14.22 8.08
C GLU A 20 -7.36 13.82 9.01
N ARG A 21 -6.17 14.38 8.78
CA ARG A 21 -4.97 14.19 9.62
C ARG A 21 -5.19 14.58 11.08
N LEU A 22 -5.83 15.73 11.32
CA LEU A 22 -6.03 16.28 12.67
C LEU A 22 -7.07 15.48 13.44
N ILE A 23 -8.15 15.08 12.77
CA ILE A 23 -9.17 14.19 13.34
C ILE A 23 -8.53 12.84 13.69
N PHE A 24 -7.71 12.30 12.79
CA PHE A 24 -7.02 11.04 13.01
C PHE A 24 -6.09 11.13 14.22
N LYS A 25 -5.23 12.16 14.28
CA LYS A 25 -4.33 12.43 15.42
C LYS A 25 -5.09 12.45 16.74
N TYR A 26 -6.19 13.20 16.81
CA TYR A 26 -7.04 13.28 18.00
C TYR A 26 -7.62 11.92 18.44
N ILE A 27 -8.02 11.08 17.48
CA ILE A 27 -8.58 9.74 17.78
C ILE A 27 -7.48 8.78 18.26
N THR A 28 -6.30 8.87 17.65
CA THR A 28 -5.21 7.92 17.88
C THR A 28 -4.30 8.28 19.04
N ASP A 29 -4.29 9.54 19.49
CA ASP A 29 -3.50 9.95 20.64
C ASP A 29 -4.01 9.25 21.91
N GLU A 30 -3.23 8.27 22.37
CA GLU A 30 -3.44 7.59 23.65
C GLU A 30 -3.24 8.57 24.82
N LEU A 31 -2.47 9.63 24.59
CA LEU A 31 -2.20 10.71 25.52
C LEU A 31 -3.25 11.81 25.37
N LYS A 32 -4.50 11.50 25.71
CA LYS A 32 -5.52 12.54 25.81
C LYS A 32 -5.09 13.53 26.90
N GLU A 33 -4.72 14.75 26.51
CA GLU A 33 -4.63 15.87 27.46
C GLU A 33 -6.01 16.17 28.08
N VAL A 34 -7.07 15.78 27.37
CA VAL A 34 -8.47 15.79 27.83
C VAL A 34 -8.72 14.56 28.72
N LYS A 35 -8.50 14.73 30.02
CA LYS A 35 -8.70 13.67 31.03
C LYS A 35 -10.16 13.40 31.34
N ASP A 36 -10.99 14.43 31.21
CA ASP A 36 -12.44 14.36 31.39
C ASP A 36 -13.11 14.64 30.04
N ASN A 37 -14.10 13.84 29.63
CA ASN A 37 -14.90 14.08 28.42
C ASN A 37 -15.86 15.28 28.59
N SER A 38 -15.41 16.33 29.25
CA SER A 38 -16.14 17.56 29.51
C SER A 38 -16.16 18.39 28.23
N ASP A 39 -17.36 18.73 27.75
CA ASP A 39 -17.54 19.52 26.53
C ASP A 39 -16.76 20.85 26.53
N GLU A 40 -16.51 21.42 27.71
CA GLU A 40 -15.77 22.68 27.88
C GLU A 40 -14.29 22.57 27.50
N GLU A 41 -13.62 21.46 27.84
CA GLU A 41 -12.20 21.23 27.51
C GLU A 41 -12.05 20.94 26.01
N LEU A 42 -12.98 20.14 25.47
CA LEU A 42 -13.03 19.86 24.04
C LEU A 42 -13.29 21.13 23.23
N GLY A 43 -14.17 22.02 23.69
CA GLY A 43 -14.42 23.31 23.05
C GLY A 43 -13.16 24.16 22.94
N ARG A 44 -12.39 24.28 24.05
CA ARG A 44 -11.11 25.02 24.05
C ARG A 44 -10.09 24.42 23.10
N TYR A 45 -10.00 23.09 23.05
CA TYR A 45 -9.10 22.40 22.13
C TYR A 45 -9.52 22.60 20.67
N LEU A 46 -10.82 22.55 20.36
CA LEU A 46 -11.31 22.78 19.00
C LEU A 46 -11.10 24.22 18.53
N GLU A 47 -11.12 25.20 19.43
CA GLU A 47 -10.83 26.61 19.11
C GLU A 47 -9.37 26.87 18.72
N THR A 48 -8.42 26.04 19.15
CA THR A 48 -7.01 26.19 18.77
C THR A 48 -6.69 25.59 17.41
N ILE A 49 -7.56 24.72 16.88
CA ILE A 49 -7.29 23.96 15.67
C ILE A 49 -7.82 24.71 14.44
N PRO A 50 -7.02 24.82 13.36
CA PRO A 50 -7.49 25.41 12.12
C PRO A 50 -8.57 24.53 11.46
N LEU A 51 -9.66 25.18 11.04
CA LEU A 51 -10.71 24.56 10.23
C LEU A 51 -10.24 24.43 8.77
N LYS A 52 -10.70 23.37 8.09
CA LYS A 52 -10.46 23.21 6.65
C LYS A 52 -11.16 24.35 5.91
N SER A 53 -10.42 25.09 5.11
CA SER A 53 -11.03 26.12 4.26
C SER A 53 -11.36 25.49 2.90
N GLU A 54 -12.59 25.67 2.41
CA GLU A 54 -13.03 25.12 1.11
C GLU A 54 -12.21 25.66 -0.10
N THR A 55 -11.33 26.63 0.12
CA THR A 55 -10.51 27.28 -0.92
C THR A 55 -9.11 26.70 -1.04
N ASN A 56 -8.62 25.98 -0.02
CA ASN A 56 -7.27 25.41 -0.02
C ASN A 56 -7.28 24.06 -0.74
N GLN A 57 -6.90 24.05 -2.02
CA GLN A 57 -6.64 22.81 -2.75
C GLN A 57 -5.55 21.96 -2.08
N ASP A 58 -4.63 22.61 -1.36
CA ASP A 58 -3.54 21.95 -0.64
C ASP A 58 -4.07 20.99 0.44
N ASP A 59 -5.11 21.37 1.20
CA ASP A 59 -5.69 20.53 2.26
C ASP A 59 -6.31 19.23 1.69
N GLU A 60 -6.86 19.28 0.47
CA GLU A 60 -7.40 18.09 -0.20
C GLU A 60 -6.31 17.15 -0.72
N LEU A 61 -5.23 17.72 -1.24
CA LEU A 61 -4.06 16.95 -1.69
C LEU A 61 -3.39 16.27 -0.49
N GLU A 62 -3.19 16.99 0.61
CA GLU A 62 -2.63 16.44 1.84
C GLU A 62 -3.49 15.32 2.42
N ASP A 63 -4.82 15.46 2.42
CA ASP A 63 -5.74 14.42 2.85
C ASP A 63 -5.68 13.18 1.94
N GLU A 64 -5.50 13.34 0.62
CA GLU A 64 -5.35 12.22 -0.32
C GLU A 64 -4.00 11.50 -0.13
N VAL A 65 -2.91 12.26 0.02
CA VAL A 65 -1.60 11.70 0.36
C VAL A 65 -1.70 10.94 1.66
N PHE A 66 -2.31 11.51 2.69
CA PHE A 66 -2.51 10.88 3.99
C PHE A 66 -3.29 9.57 3.89
N ARG A 67 -4.36 9.51 3.07
CA ARG A 67 -5.13 8.27 2.83
C ARG A 67 -4.32 7.19 2.10
N SER A 68 -3.35 7.58 1.29
CA SER A 68 -2.46 6.65 0.56
C SER A 68 -1.30 6.13 1.42
N LEU A 69 -0.94 6.84 2.50
CA LEU A 69 0.14 6.43 3.40
C LEU A 69 -0.21 5.11 4.12
N HIS A 70 0.74 4.18 4.10
CA HIS A 70 0.61 2.93 4.83
C HIS A 70 1.16 3.06 6.25
N LEU A 71 0.26 3.34 7.19
CA LEU A 71 0.60 3.45 8.61
C LEU A 71 0.64 2.07 9.27
N VAL A 72 1.83 1.63 9.68
CA VAL A 72 2.02 0.33 10.34
C VAL A 72 1.60 0.44 11.81
N ARG A 73 0.60 -0.34 12.21
CA ARG A 73 0.10 -0.36 13.60
C ARG A 73 0.95 -1.21 14.55
N SER A 74 1.59 -2.27 14.03
CA SER A 74 2.28 -3.30 14.82
C SER A 74 3.37 -3.94 13.96
N LEU A 75 4.48 -4.32 14.58
CA LEU A 75 5.65 -4.94 13.93
C LEU A 75 5.30 -6.24 13.18
N ASN A 76 4.28 -6.98 13.62
CA ASN A 76 3.84 -8.21 12.95
C ASN A 76 3.23 -7.98 11.57
N ASN A 77 2.81 -6.74 11.29
CA ASN A 77 2.26 -6.32 10.01
C ASN A 77 3.33 -5.74 9.07
N LEU A 78 4.59 -5.71 9.49
CA LEU A 78 5.71 -5.24 8.69
C LEU A 78 6.35 -6.44 7.95
N ASP A 79 6.57 -6.29 6.65
CA ASP A 79 7.31 -7.28 5.85
C ASP A 79 8.78 -7.30 6.29
N GLU A 80 9.43 -8.47 6.27
CA GLU A 80 10.87 -8.66 6.59
C GLU A 80 11.80 -7.69 5.85
N ARG A 81 11.42 -7.28 4.64
CA ARG A 81 12.18 -6.34 3.78
C ARG A 81 12.09 -4.88 4.25
N ASP A 82 11.05 -4.54 4.99
CA ASP A 82 10.79 -3.19 5.47
C ASP A 82 11.27 -3.00 6.92
N PHE A 83 11.77 -4.05 7.60
CA PHE A 83 12.43 -3.93 8.91
C PHE A 83 13.68 -3.06 8.86
N ASP A 84 14.48 -3.19 7.80
CA ASP A 84 15.68 -2.36 7.64
C ASP A 84 15.30 -0.88 7.53
N LYS A 85 14.25 -0.57 6.75
CA LYS A 85 13.72 0.80 6.61
C LYS A 85 13.10 1.32 7.90
N PHE A 86 12.45 0.46 8.67
CA PHE A 86 11.89 0.80 9.97
C PHE A 86 12.99 1.10 11.00
N GLN A 87 14.04 0.27 11.03
CA GLN A 87 15.21 0.50 11.88
C GLN A 87 15.95 1.79 11.49
N GLU A 88 15.95 2.14 10.20
CA GLU A 88 16.47 3.42 9.69
C GLU A 88 15.55 4.61 9.96
N GLY A 89 14.36 4.42 10.54
CA GLY A 89 13.40 5.51 10.82
C GLY A 89 12.73 6.09 9.58
N LYS A 90 12.75 5.38 8.45
CA LYS A 90 12.14 5.83 7.17
C LYS A 90 10.72 5.32 6.97
N VAL A 91 10.21 4.50 7.88
CA VAL A 91 8.83 4.04 7.87
C VAL A 91 8.01 5.03 8.66
N ASP A 92 7.05 5.67 7.98
CA ASP A 92 6.13 6.61 8.61
C ASP A 92 5.31 5.85 9.65
N THR A 93 5.66 6.04 10.93
CA THR A 93 4.91 5.46 12.03
C THR A 93 3.86 6.45 12.52
N LEU A 94 2.83 5.93 13.18
CA LEU A 94 1.78 6.74 13.79
C LEU A 94 2.32 7.88 14.68
N LYS A 95 3.49 7.66 15.30
CA LYS A 95 4.17 8.63 16.18
C LYS A 95 4.94 9.70 15.40
N ASP A 96 5.55 9.31 14.28
CA ASP A 96 6.33 10.23 13.43
C ASP A 96 5.49 11.37 12.85
N LEU A 97 4.20 11.11 12.58
CA LEU A 97 3.26 12.13 12.12
C LEU A 97 2.82 13.10 13.23
N VAL A 98 2.97 12.71 14.49
CA VAL A 98 2.61 13.52 15.67
C VAL A 98 3.76 14.43 16.08
N ASP A 99 5.00 13.93 16.04
CA ASP A 99 6.21 14.65 16.50
C ASP A 99 6.78 15.63 15.46
N LYS A 100 6.50 15.43 14.16
CA LYS A 100 6.99 16.31 13.07
C LYS A 100 6.41 17.74 13.10
N GLU A 101 5.31 17.99 13.80
CA GLU A 101 4.77 19.34 13.91
C GLU A 101 5.54 20.24 14.90
N GLU A 102 6.32 19.66 15.82
CA GLU A 102 7.21 20.45 16.70
C GLU A 102 8.60 20.71 16.08
N SER A 103 8.94 20.06 14.97
CA SER A 103 10.27 20.11 14.36
C SER A 103 10.20 20.44 12.86
N LYS A 104 9.82 21.68 12.54
CA LYS A 104 10.07 22.23 11.20
C LYS A 104 11.55 22.54 11.00
N SER A 105 12.28 21.60 10.43
CA SER A 105 13.32 21.82 9.40
C SER A 105 14.06 20.51 9.15
N ASP A 106 13.81 19.88 8.01
CA ASP A 106 14.90 19.54 7.09
C ASP A 106 14.33 19.05 5.76
N GLU A 107 14.86 19.66 4.69
CA GLU A 107 14.76 19.19 3.31
C GLU A 107 15.10 17.71 3.25
N SER A 108 14.21 16.90 2.68
CA SER A 108 14.66 15.75 1.90
C SER A 108 13.83 15.66 0.62
N ASP A 109 14.46 16.18 -0.43
CA ASP A 109 14.22 15.85 -1.82
C ASP A 109 14.19 14.32 -1.97
N SER A 110 12.99 13.77 -2.08
CA SER A 110 12.77 12.38 -2.46
C SER A 110 12.12 12.39 -3.83
N SER A 111 12.98 12.41 -4.85
CA SER A 111 12.65 12.15 -6.25
C SER A 111 11.63 11.01 -6.38
N LEU A 112 10.40 11.37 -6.74
CA LEU A 112 9.34 10.46 -7.16
C LEU A 112 9.72 9.88 -8.52
N ASP A 113 10.32 8.68 -8.52
CA ASP A 113 10.45 7.86 -9.71
C ASP A 113 9.12 7.11 -9.92
N GLU A 114 8.32 7.68 -10.80
CA GLU A 114 7.01 7.20 -11.23
C GLU A 114 7.20 6.02 -12.21
N ASP A 115 7.07 4.79 -11.73
CA ASP A 115 6.88 3.62 -12.60
C ASP A 115 5.72 2.77 -12.05
N SER A 116 4.51 3.27 -12.30
CA SER A 116 3.26 2.57 -12.03
C SER A 116 2.88 1.72 -13.25
N ASP A 117 3.35 0.47 -13.27
CA ASP A 117 2.88 -0.53 -14.22
C ASP A 117 1.75 -1.35 -13.55
N TYR A 118 0.53 -0.86 -13.73
CA TYR A 118 -0.73 -1.54 -13.42
C TYR A 118 -1.04 -2.59 -14.48
N GLU A 119 -1.14 -3.87 -14.10
CA GLU A 119 -2.33 -4.68 -14.43
C GLU A 119 -2.24 -6.13 -13.92
N SER A 120 -3.28 -6.47 -13.15
CA SER A 120 -4.14 -7.64 -13.35
C SER A 120 -3.61 -9.01 -12.96
N GLU A 121 -3.99 -9.43 -11.75
CA GLU A 121 -4.12 -10.84 -11.43
C GLU A 121 -5.56 -11.10 -10.99
N SER A 122 -6.31 -11.69 -11.94
CA SER A 122 -7.61 -12.32 -11.76
C SER A 122 -7.48 -13.50 -10.82
N ASP A 123 -8.05 -13.39 -9.62
CA ASP A 123 -8.15 -14.49 -8.68
C ASP A 123 -9.20 -15.50 -9.18
N SER A 124 -8.73 -16.68 -9.58
CA SER A 124 -9.58 -17.83 -9.92
C SER A 124 -9.22 -18.94 -8.96
N ASP A 125 -10.04 -19.01 -7.92
CA ASP A 125 -10.11 -20.06 -6.92
C ASP A 125 -10.31 -21.43 -7.60
N ASP A 126 -9.35 -22.36 -7.43
CA ASP A 126 -9.51 -23.78 -7.76
C ASP A 126 -8.66 -24.61 -6.79
N GLU A 127 -9.32 -25.05 -5.72
CA GLU A 127 -8.92 -26.10 -4.78
C GLU A 127 -8.25 -27.28 -5.50
N SER A 128 -7.00 -27.58 -5.13
CA SER A 128 -6.28 -28.76 -5.61
C SER A 128 -5.14 -29.17 -4.65
N PRO A 129 -4.84 -30.48 -4.54
CA PRO A 129 -4.41 -31.13 -3.30
C PRO A 129 -2.94 -30.84 -2.94
N LYS A 130 -2.68 -30.84 -1.63
CA LYS A 130 -1.36 -30.68 -0.97
C LYS A 130 -0.26 -31.45 -1.71
N LYS A 131 0.58 -30.72 -2.46
CA LYS A 131 1.85 -31.24 -2.99
C LYS A 131 2.93 -31.07 -1.94
N GLU A 132 3.65 -32.16 -1.67
CA GLU A 132 4.91 -32.16 -0.92
C GLU A 132 5.79 -30.98 -1.34
N TRP A 133 6.18 -30.17 -0.36
CA TRP A 133 7.15 -29.10 -0.50
C TRP A 133 8.48 -29.72 -0.91
N LYS A 134 8.92 -29.43 -2.12
CA LYS A 134 10.29 -29.70 -2.58
C LYS A 134 11.00 -28.36 -2.58
N ASP A 135 12.11 -28.26 -1.85
CA ASP A 135 13.02 -27.14 -1.93
C ASP A 135 13.44 -26.95 -3.39
N LYS A 136 12.83 -25.96 -4.02
CA LYS A 136 13.28 -25.42 -5.29
C LYS A 136 14.06 -24.19 -4.92
N GLU A 137 15.36 -24.21 -5.14
CA GLU A 137 16.20 -23.03 -5.05
C GLU A 137 15.54 -21.89 -5.82
N THR A 138 15.03 -20.91 -5.08
CA THR A 138 14.45 -19.71 -5.62
C THR A 138 15.59 -18.85 -6.13
N VAL A 139 15.94 -19.02 -7.40
CA VAL A 139 16.93 -18.15 -8.05
C VAL A 139 16.41 -16.72 -7.94
N LEU A 140 17.10 -15.90 -7.14
CA LEU A 140 16.77 -14.50 -6.89
C LEU A 140 16.54 -13.79 -8.24
N LYS A 141 15.32 -13.29 -8.44
CA LYS A 141 14.93 -12.58 -9.65
C LYS A 141 15.53 -11.18 -9.61
N GLY A 142 16.61 -10.99 -10.35
CA GLY A 142 17.10 -9.64 -10.66
C GLY A 142 18.60 -9.62 -10.78
N LYS A 143 19.11 -9.63 -12.01
CA LYS A 143 20.49 -9.23 -12.26
C LYS A 143 20.50 -7.71 -12.35
N LYS A 144 20.80 -7.07 -11.22
CA LYS A 144 21.01 -5.62 -11.13
C LYS A 144 22.22 -5.31 -12.04
N HIS A 145 22.04 -4.45 -13.03
CA HIS A 145 23.04 -4.04 -14.05
C HIS A 145 23.41 -5.06 -15.16
N GLU A 146 22.43 -5.74 -15.78
CA GLU A 146 22.68 -6.43 -17.07
C GLU A 146 22.80 -5.42 -18.23
N ASP A 147 23.72 -5.69 -19.18
CA ASP A 147 23.80 -4.97 -20.45
C ASP A 147 22.53 -5.21 -21.31
N LYS A 148 22.16 -4.21 -22.13
CA LYS A 148 20.95 -4.21 -22.96
C LYS A 148 20.92 -5.40 -23.91
N ASP A 149 22.06 -5.79 -24.46
CA ASP A 149 22.17 -6.91 -25.40
C ASP A 149 22.00 -8.27 -24.70
N GLU A 150 22.55 -8.43 -23.51
CA GLU A 150 22.39 -9.66 -22.70
C GLU A 150 20.92 -9.87 -22.27
N LYS A 151 20.26 -8.78 -21.86
CA LYS A 151 18.81 -8.81 -21.54
C LYS A 151 17.97 -9.21 -22.74
N LYS A 152 18.32 -8.72 -23.95
CA LYS A 152 17.64 -9.06 -25.20
C LYS A 152 17.88 -10.52 -25.60
N ALA A 153 19.11 -11.02 -25.48
CA ALA A 153 19.47 -12.40 -25.74
C ALA A 153 18.70 -13.37 -24.81
N ARG A 154 18.62 -13.06 -23.51
CA ARG A 154 17.85 -13.83 -22.54
C ARG A 154 16.35 -13.88 -22.88
N LYS A 155 15.76 -12.73 -23.21
CA LYS A 155 14.34 -12.65 -23.61
C LYS A 155 14.07 -13.50 -24.86
N LYS A 156 14.98 -13.44 -25.84
CA LYS A 156 14.89 -14.24 -27.07
C LYS A 156 15.01 -15.75 -26.78
N ALA A 157 15.96 -16.15 -25.95
CA ALA A 157 16.15 -17.56 -25.55
C ALA A 157 14.93 -18.11 -24.77
N ALA A 158 14.35 -17.32 -23.87
CA ALA A 158 13.13 -17.72 -23.17
C ALA A 158 11.92 -17.84 -24.12
N GLN A 159 11.84 -16.98 -25.13
CA GLN A 159 10.80 -17.05 -26.16
C GLN A 159 10.95 -18.27 -27.07
N SER A 160 12.15 -18.57 -27.56
CA SER A 160 12.40 -19.75 -28.40
C SER A 160 12.11 -21.04 -27.65
N ALA A 161 12.57 -21.16 -26.40
CA ALA A 161 12.28 -22.32 -25.54
C ALA A 161 10.78 -22.51 -25.30
N LYS A 162 10.01 -21.42 -25.09
CA LYS A 162 8.55 -21.50 -24.95
C LYS A 162 7.88 -21.89 -26.27
N GLN A 163 8.36 -21.39 -27.41
CA GLN A 163 7.82 -21.78 -28.72
C GLN A 163 8.04 -23.26 -29.00
N GLU A 164 9.22 -23.80 -28.73
CA GLU A 164 9.52 -25.23 -28.86
C GLU A 164 8.63 -26.09 -27.97
N LYS A 165 8.43 -25.69 -26.71
CA LYS A 165 7.49 -26.36 -25.79
C LYS A 165 6.03 -26.29 -26.27
N ARG A 166 5.64 -25.23 -26.98
CA ARG A 166 4.29 -25.12 -27.57
C ARG A 166 4.12 -26.04 -28.78
N LYS A 167 5.18 -26.27 -29.57
CA LYS A 167 5.16 -27.19 -30.72
C LYS A 167 4.87 -28.64 -30.30
N THR A 168 5.45 -29.08 -29.19
CA THR A 168 5.31 -30.46 -28.68
C THR A 168 4.13 -30.65 -27.71
N LYS A 169 3.45 -29.58 -27.32
CA LYS A 169 2.34 -29.62 -26.36
C LYS A 169 1.15 -30.42 -26.91
N MET A 170 0.54 -31.25 -26.07
CA MET A 170 -0.72 -31.94 -26.39
C MET A 170 -1.83 -30.97 -26.77
N LYS A 171 -2.58 -31.29 -27.82
CA LYS A 171 -3.73 -30.50 -28.26
C LYS A 171 -4.79 -30.41 -27.16
N LYS A 172 -5.38 -29.23 -26.98
CA LYS A 172 -6.36 -28.92 -25.91
C LYS A 172 -7.53 -29.91 -25.88
N HIS A 173 -8.09 -30.26 -27.03
CA HIS A 173 -9.24 -31.18 -27.12
C HIS A 173 -8.88 -32.60 -26.67
N VAL A 174 -7.66 -33.07 -26.93
CA VAL A 174 -7.18 -34.39 -26.46
C VAL A 174 -7.03 -34.37 -24.93
N LYS A 175 -6.41 -33.32 -24.38
CA LYS A 175 -6.28 -33.14 -22.92
C LYS A 175 -7.66 -33.12 -22.23
N LYS A 176 -8.63 -32.37 -22.77
CA LYS A 176 -9.99 -32.30 -22.23
C LYS A 176 -10.69 -33.67 -22.24
N LYS A 177 -10.57 -34.44 -23.32
CA LYS A 177 -11.12 -35.81 -23.39
C LYS A 177 -10.54 -36.74 -22.32
N ILE A 178 -9.23 -36.69 -22.09
CA ILE A 178 -8.56 -37.52 -21.07
C ILE A 178 -9.03 -37.14 -19.66
N ILE A 179 -9.18 -35.84 -19.37
CA ILE A 179 -9.64 -35.37 -18.06
C ILE A 179 -11.11 -35.77 -17.82
N ASN A 180 -11.99 -35.57 -18.80
CA ASN A 180 -13.40 -35.97 -18.67
C ASN A 180 -13.55 -37.48 -18.51
N LYS A 181 -12.72 -38.28 -19.20
CA LYS A 181 -12.72 -39.74 -19.05
C LYS A 181 -12.27 -40.20 -17.65
N ARG A 182 -11.43 -39.42 -16.96
CA ARG A 182 -10.96 -39.71 -15.59
C ARG A 182 -11.91 -39.21 -14.49
N LYS A 183 -12.88 -38.36 -14.83
CA LYS A 183 -13.88 -37.83 -13.87
C LYS A 183 -15.13 -38.71 -13.77
N ASN A 184 -15.30 -39.67 -14.68
CA ASN A 184 -16.27 -40.76 -14.61
C ASN A 184 -15.58 -42.01 -14.07
#